data_AF-S7NCC9-F1
#
_entry.id   AF-S7NCC9-F1
#
_cell.length_a   1.000
_cell.length_b   1.000
_cell.length_c   1.000
_cell.angle_alpha   90.00
_cell.angle_beta   90.00
_cell.angle_gamma   90.00
#
_symmetry.space_group_name_H-M   'P 1'
#
loop_
_entity.id
_entity.type
_entity.pdbx_description
1 polymer ?
#
loop_
_entity_poly.entity_id
_entity_poly.type
_entity_poly.pdbx_seq_one_letter_code
_entity_poly.pdbx_strand_id
1 'polypeptide(L)'
;MLRSLLLHALRLCAQTASCLTLFPRFLCTAFMLWLLDFLCIRKHFLGRRRRGRPEPEVELNSDEEEVPPDDPPICVSDDNRLCTMASLKAVWHGQKLDLFKQAHEGGPAPNSQVVLPEGFQYQHILDYARGDRPLVLNFGSCT
;
A
#
# COMPACT_ATOMS: atom_id res chain seq x y z
N MET A 1 -35.26 35.87 -25.80
CA MET A 1 -34.09 35.00 -25.54
C MET A 1 -33.82 34.80 -24.05
N LEU A 2 -33.87 35.85 -23.21
CA LEU A 2 -33.61 35.77 -21.76
C LEU A 2 -34.45 34.72 -20.97
N ARG A 3 -35.75 34.61 -21.26
CA ARG A 3 -36.65 33.63 -20.61
C ARG A 3 -36.31 32.18 -20.91
N SER A 4 -35.83 31.90 -22.13
CA SER A 4 -35.38 30.56 -22.52
C SER A 4 -34.09 30.19 -21.78
N LEU A 5 -33.14 31.13 -21.68
CA LEU A 5 -31.90 30.94 -20.92
C LEU A 5 -32.17 30.71 -19.42
N LEU A 6 -33.10 31.46 -18.83
CA LEU A 6 -33.51 31.29 -17.44
C LEU A 6 -34.12 29.89 -17.17
N LEU A 7 -34.96 29.39 -18.07
CA LEU A 7 -35.56 28.06 -17.95
C LEU A 7 -34.53 26.94 -18.10
N HIS A 8 -33.55 27.09 -19.00
CA HIS A 8 -32.45 26.14 -19.13
C HIS A 8 -31.55 26.15 -17.88
N ALA A 9 -31.24 27.33 -17.33
CA ALA A 9 -30.48 27.46 -16.10
C ALA A 9 -31.18 26.81 -14.90
N LEU A 10 -32.49 27.02 -14.74
CA LEU A 10 -33.28 26.38 -13.68
C LEU A 10 -33.34 24.85 -13.80
N ARG A 11 -33.46 24.32 -15.02
CA ARG A 11 -33.42 22.87 -15.27
C ARG A 11 -32.04 22.28 -14.95
N LEU A 12 -30.97 22.97 -15.33
CA LEU A 12 -29.60 22.60 -14.98
C LEU A 12 -29.39 22.58 -13.46
N CYS A 13 -29.86 23.61 -12.75
CA CYS A 13 -29.79 23.67 -11.28
C CYS A 13 -30.59 22.54 -10.60
N ALA A 14 -31.79 22.22 -11.12
CA ALA A 14 -32.58 21.11 -10.58
C ALA A 14 -31.89 19.76 -10.83
N GLN A 15 -31.34 19.54 -12.02
CA GLN A 15 -30.61 18.31 -12.35
C GLN A 15 -29.32 18.15 -11.56
N THR A 16 -28.56 19.22 -11.34
CA THR A 16 -27.36 19.18 -10.50
C THR A 16 -27.71 18.95 -9.04
N ALA A 17 -28.77 19.56 -8.51
CA ALA A 17 -29.25 19.29 -7.15
C ALA A 17 -29.70 17.82 -6.97
N SER A 18 -30.39 17.25 -7.97
CA SER A 18 -30.74 15.82 -7.96
C SER A 18 -29.50 14.92 -8.03
N CYS A 19 -28.51 15.26 -8.86
CA CYS A 19 -27.25 14.51 -8.94
C CYS A 19 -26.47 14.59 -7.61
N LEU A 20 -26.37 15.77 -7.01
CA LEU A 20 -25.67 15.99 -5.73
C LEU A 20 -26.33 15.28 -4.54
N THR A 21 -27.63 14.97 -4.62
CA THR A 21 -28.35 14.27 -3.55
C THR A 21 -28.42 12.75 -3.77
N LEU A 22 -28.38 12.30 -5.03
CA LEU A 22 -28.41 10.90 -5.41
C LEU A 22 -27.01 10.27 -5.41
N PHE A 23 -26.02 10.96 -5.95
CA PHE A 23 -24.63 10.49 -6.01
C PHE A 23 -24.06 10.06 -4.64
N PRO A 24 -24.18 10.83 -3.54
CA PRO A 24 -23.67 10.39 -2.25
C PRO A 24 -24.41 9.17 -1.72
N ARG A 25 -25.70 9.00 -2.05
CA ARG A 25 -26.47 7.81 -1.67
C ARG A 25 -25.96 6.58 -2.40
N PHE A 26 -25.77 6.67 -3.73
CA PHE A 26 -25.20 5.58 -4.51
C PHE A 26 -23.77 5.22 -4.06
N LEU A 27 -22.94 6.23 -3.78
CA LEU A 27 -21.59 6.03 -3.27
C LEU A 27 -21.60 5.34 -1.90
N CYS A 28 -22.49 5.78 -1.00
CA CYS A 28 -22.64 5.16 0.32
C CYS A 28 -23.12 3.71 0.22
N THR A 29 -24.10 3.42 -0.65
CA THR A 29 -24.55 2.03 -0.87
C THR A 29 -23.45 1.15 -1.48
N ALA A 30 -22.69 1.67 -2.44
CA ALA A 30 -21.57 0.94 -3.05
C ALA A 30 -20.48 0.65 -2.01
N PHE A 31 -20.17 1.62 -1.15
CA PHE A 31 -19.22 1.45 -0.05
C PHE A 31 -19.70 0.41 0.98
N MET A 32 -20.98 0.45 1.37
CA MET A 32 -21.56 -0.52 2.30
C MET A 32 -21.56 -1.94 1.74
N LEU A 33 -21.89 -2.11 0.45
CA LEU A 33 -21.82 -3.41 -0.23
C LEU A 33 -20.38 -3.91 -0.33
N TRP A 34 -19.44 -3.03 -0.67
CA TRP A 34 -18.02 -3.37 -0.72
C TRP A 34 -17.47 -3.80 0.65
N LEU A 35 -17.84 -3.11 1.74
CA LEU A 35 -17.51 -3.52 3.10
C LEU A 35 -18.13 -4.87 3.46
N LEU A 36 -19.38 -5.11 3.07
CA LEU A 36 -20.06 -6.38 3.32
C LEU A 36 -19.38 -7.52 2.58
N ASP A 37 -19.04 -7.35 1.31
CA ASP A 37 -18.28 -8.31 0.52
C ASP A 37 -16.91 -8.59 1.16
N PHE A 38 -16.21 -7.55 1.61
CA PHE A 38 -14.93 -7.70 2.31
C PHE A 38 -15.06 -8.53 3.60
N LEU A 39 -16.09 -8.25 4.40
CA LEU A 39 -16.38 -9.01 5.63
C LEU A 39 -16.83 -10.44 5.33
N CYS A 40 -17.61 -10.66 4.28
CA CYS A 40 -18.08 -11.98 3.83
C CYS A 40 -16.92 -12.83 3.33
N ILE A 41 -16.05 -12.26 2.49
CA ILE A 41 -14.81 -12.91 2.02
C ILE A 41 -13.95 -13.27 3.24
N ARG A 42 -13.71 -12.32 4.15
CA ARG A 42 -12.95 -12.57 5.38
C ARG A 42 -13.54 -13.69 6.22
N LYS A 43 -14.86 -13.69 6.46
CA LYS A 43 -15.55 -14.75 7.22
C LYS A 43 -15.44 -16.10 6.53
N HIS A 44 -15.55 -16.14 5.20
CA HIS A 44 -15.43 -17.36 4.41
C HIS A 44 -14.00 -17.94 4.48
N PHE A 45 -12.96 -17.10 4.35
CA PHE A 45 -11.56 -17.53 4.49
C PHE A 45 -11.22 -17.99 5.92
N LEU A 46 -11.64 -17.25 6.95
CA LEU A 46 -11.45 -17.66 8.35
C LEU A 46 -12.24 -18.93 8.69
N GLY A 47 -13.44 -19.09 8.13
CA GLY A 47 -14.29 -20.28 8.30
C GLY A 47 -13.71 -21.54 7.65
N ARG A 48 -13.09 -21.41 6.46
CA ARG A 48 -12.38 -22.53 5.82
C ARG A 48 -11.16 -22.97 6.63
N ARG A 49 -10.40 -22.02 7.21
CA ARG A 49 -9.25 -22.34 8.08
C ARG A 49 -9.65 -23.07 9.36
N ARG A 50 -10.80 -22.72 9.96
CA ARG A 50 -11.34 -23.40 11.16
C ARG A 50 -11.84 -24.82 10.88
N ARG A 51 -12.23 -25.12 9.64
CA ARG A 51 -12.75 -26.44 9.23
C ARG A 51 -11.68 -27.35 8.61
N GLY A 52 -10.49 -26.83 8.34
CA GLY A 52 -9.40 -27.51 7.64
C GLY A 52 -8.26 -28.07 8.50
N ARG A 53 -8.43 -28.19 9.83
CA ARG A 53 -7.49 -28.93 10.69
C ARG A 53 -8.18 -30.22 11.18
N PRO A 54 -8.06 -31.35 10.47
CA PRO A 54 -7.87 -32.62 11.16
C PRO A 54 -6.47 -32.58 11.78
N GLU A 55 -6.38 -32.80 13.08
CA GLU A 55 -5.14 -33.20 13.75
C GLU A 55 -4.46 -34.33 12.94
N PRO A 56 -3.14 -34.31 12.86
CA PRO A 56 -2.45 -35.46 13.43
C PRO A 56 -1.52 -34.96 14.53
N GLU A 57 -1.85 -35.39 15.73
CA GLU A 57 -0.94 -35.57 16.84
C GLU A 57 0.25 -36.39 16.32
N VAL A 58 1.38 -35.74 16.04
CA VAL A 58 2.67 -36.40 15.98
C VAL A 58 3.58 -35.63 16.91
N GLU A 59 3.69 -36.15 18.13
CA GLU A 59 4.83 -35.92 19.00
C GLU A 59 6.10 -36.25 18.19
N LEU A 60 6.96 -35.25 18.00
CA LEU A 60 8.35 -35.51 17.67
C LEU A 60 9.21 -34.56 18.48
N ASN A 61 9.82 -35.11 19.52
CA ASN A 61 10.93 -34.52 20.25
C ASN A 61 12.03 -34.12 19.26
N SER A 62 12.55 -32.91 19.38
CA SER A 62 13.86 -32.53 18.88
C SER A 62 14.34 -31.32 19.66
N ASP A 63 15.04 -31.65 20.74
CA ASP A 63 16.32 -31.11 21.21
C ASP A 63 16.75 -29.70 20.74
N GLU A 64 17.13 -28.92 21.75
CA GLU A 64 18.08 -27.81 21.79
C GLU A 64 18.82 -27.47 20.48
N GLU A 65 18.52 -26.30 19.90
CA GLU A 65 19.45 -25.58 19.03
C GLU A 65 19.39 -24.09 19.38
N GLU A 66 20.46 -23.58 19.99
CA GLU A 66 20.61 -22.16 20.33
C GLU A 66 20.69 -21.29 19.08
N VAL A 67 19.77 -20.34 18.95
CA VAL A 67 19.74 -19.37 17.84
C VAL A 67 20.64 -18.16 18.20
N PRO A 68 21.64 -17.80 17.37
CA PRO A 68 22.50 -16.64 17.61
C PRO A 68 21.73 -15.30 17.55
N PRO A 69 22.10 -14.29 18.35
CA PRO A 69 21.45 -12.99 18.33
C PRO A 69 22.16 -12.13 17.29
N ASP A 70 21.55 -11.83 16.14
CA ASP A 70 21.78 -10.57 15.38
C ASP A 70 21.06 -10.46 14.02
N ASP A 71 20.18 -11.40 13.65
CA ASP A 71 19.30 -11.17 12.49
C ASP A 71 17.92 -10.68 12.95
N PRO A 72 17.46 -9.48 12.54
CA PRO A 72 16.07 -9.09 12.75
C PRO A 72 15.20 -10.11 12.02
N PRO A 73 14.12 -10.62 12.64
CA PRO A 73 13.29 -11.62 11.99
C PRO A 73 12.86 -11.06 10.65
N ILE A 74 13.21 -11.78 9.57
CA ILE A 74 12.67 -11.49 8.26
C ILE A 74 11.16 -11.67 8.46
N CYS A 75 10.44 -10.54 8.50
CA CYS A 75 9.01 -10.52 8.73
C CYS A 75 8.34 -11.09 7.49
N VAL A 76 8.38 -12.41 7.34
CA VAL A 76 7.49 -13.16 6.48
C VAL A 76 6.10 -12.76 6.94
N SER A 77 5.36 -12.13 6.03
CA SER A 77 4.05 -11.57 6.27
C SER A 77 3.14 -12.65 6.87
N ASP A 78 3.01 -12.65 8.21
CA ASP A 78 2.10 -13.52 8.93
C ASP A 78 0.72 -13.48 8.26
N ASP A 79 0.32 -14.61 7.68
CA ASP A 79 -0.99 -14.83 7.04
C ASP A 79 -2.18 -14.50 7.96
N ASN A 80 -1.92 -14.30 9.27
CA ASN A 80 -2.89 -13.89 10.27
C ASN A 80 -3.30 -12.40 10.23
N ARG A 81 -2.70 -11.56 9.38
CA ARG A 81 -2.96 -10.10 9.37
C ARG A 81 -3.61 -9.54 8.12
N LEU A 82 -3.91 -10.36 7.11
CA LEU A 82 -4.67 -9.91 5.95
C LEU A 82 -6.02 -9.36 6.44
N CYS A 83 -6.34 -8.11 6.08
CA CYS A 83 -7.58 -7.42 6.46
C CYS A 83 -7.68 -6.93 7.92
N THR A 84 -6.57 -6.64 8.60
CA THR A 84 -6.57 -5.89 9.88
C THR A 84 -6.39 -4.39 9.62
N MET A 85 -6.94 -3.50 10.46
CA MET A 85 -6.67 -2.05 10.36
C MET A 85 -5.18 -1.71 10.36
N ALA A 86 -4.35 -2.49 11.05
CA ALA A 86 -2.89 -2.38 10.98
C ALA A 86 -2.32 -2.72 9.59
N SER A 87 -2.86 -3.74 8.91
CA SER A 87 -2.48 -4.10 7.54
C SER A 87 -2.98 -3.06 6.53
N LEU A 88 -4.22 -2.57 6.67
CA LEU A 88 -4.72 -1.49 5.82
C LEU A 88 -3.93 -0.19 6.03
N LYS A 89 -3.57 0.13 7.28
CA LYS A 89 -2.69 1.26 7.61
C LYS A 89 -1.30 1.06 7.01
N ALA A 90 -0.74 -0.14 7.04
CA ALA A 90 0.55 -0.44 6.44
C ALA A 90 0.51 -0.34 4.90
N VAL A 91 -0.53 -0.89 4.26
CA VAL A 91 -0.76 -0.77 2.81
C VAL A 91 -0.96 0.70 2.42
N TRP A 92 -1.78 1.43 3.16
CA TRP A 92 -1.99 2.87 2.94
C TRP A 92 -0.71 3.67 3.14
N HIS A 93 0.08 3.35 4.16
CA HIS A 93 1.35 4.00 4.43
C HIS A 93 2.39 3.68 3.34
N GLY A 94 2.45 2.43 2.87
CA GLY A 94 3.27 2.01 1.74
C GLY A 94 2.87 2.74 0.46
N GLN A 95 1.60 2.70 0.10
CA GLN A 95 1.07 3.35 -1.10
C GLN A 95 1.22 4.88 -1.06
N LYS A 96 1.03 5.50 0.12
CA LYS A 96 1.32 6.93 0.33
C LYS A 96 2.80 7.23 0.12
N LEU A 97 3.70 6.44 0.71
CA LEU A 97 5.14 6.60 0.51
C LEU A 97 5.53 6.39 -0.96
N ASP A 98 4.89 5.45 -1.66
CA ASP A 98 5.19 5.15 -3.06
C ASP A 98 4.76 6.29 -3.99
N LEU A 99 3.67 7.00 -3.66
CA LEU A 99 3.30 8.24 -4.35
C LEU A 99 4.37 9.33 -4.18
N PHE A 100 5.03 9.40 -3.02
CA PHE A 100 6.09 10.38 -2.77
C PHE A 100 7.48 9.93 -3.28
N LYS A 101 7.64 8.67 -3.69
CA LYS A 101 8.91 8.13 -4.20
C LYS A 101 9.09 8.28 -5.71
N GLN A 102 8.05 8.67 -6.45
CA GLN A 102 8.16 8.80 -7.91
C GLN A 102 9.07 9.97 -8.28
N ALA A 103 10.34 9.67 -8.57
CA ALA A 103 11.24 10.58 -9.23
C ALA A 103 10.76 10.79 -10.67
N HIS A 104 10.76 12.04 -11.13
CA HIS A 104 10.37 12.41 -12.49
C HIS A 104 11.41 13.33 -13.11
N GLU A 105 11.52 13.31 -14.44
CA GLU A 105 12.43 14.19 -15.18
C GLU A 105 12.11 15.67 -14.90
N GLY A 106 13.15 16.50 -14.79
CA GLY A 106 13.05 17.92 -14.43
C GLY A 106 12.70 18.20 -12.96
N GLY A 107 12.38 17.17 -12.16
CA GLY A 107 12.25 17.28 -10.70
C GLY A 107 13.60 17.26 -9.98
N PRO A 108 13.63 17.56 -8.67
CA PRO A 108 14.84 17.40 -7.86
C PRO A 108 15.21 15.91 -7.77
N ALA A 109 16.48 15.59 -7.99
CA ALA A 109 16.99 14.23 -7.85
C ALA A 109 16.92 13.78 -6.37
N PRO A 110 16.34 12.60 -6.05
CA PRO A 110 16.25 12.12 -4.68
C PRO A 110 17.64 11.88 -4.06
N ASN A 111 17.88 12.44 -2.87
CA ASN A 111 19.11 12.22 -2.12
C ASN A 111 19.01 11.01 -1.19
N SER A 112 18.66 9.84 -1.73
CA SER A 112 18.49 8.62 -0.93
C SER A 112 19.82 8.08 -0.40
N GLN A 113 19.75 7.35 0.71
CA GLN A 113 20.90 6.73 1.34
C GLN A 113 21.38 5.51 0.53
N VAL A 114 22.69 5.34 0.43
CA VAL A 114 23.40 4.21 -0.17
C VAL A 114 24.45 3.70 0.80
N VAL A 115 24.85 2.44 0.64
CA VAL A 115 25.85 1.81 1.52
C VAL A 115 27.10 1.53 0.70
N LEU A 116 28.24 1.98 1.22
CA LEU A 116 29.53 1.74 0.60
C LEU A 116 29.95 0.28 0.81
N PRO A 117 30.43 -0.44 -0.23
CA PRO A 117 30.85 -1.83 -0.08
C PRO A 117 31.98 -2.01 0.93
N GLU A 118 32.89 -1.03 0.99
CA GLU A 118 33.98 -1.01 1.95
C GLU A 118 33.51 -0.44 3.29
N GLY A 119 33.41 -1.31 4.30
CA GLY A 119 33.13 -0.91 5.68
C GLY A 119 31.67 -0.52 5.96
N PHE A 120 30.74 -0.80 5.04
CA PHE A 120 29.30 -0.59 5.21
C PHE A 120 28.92 0.82 5.66
N GLN A 121 29.68 1.82 5.22
CA GLN A 121 29.41 3.21 5.59
C GLN A 121 28.20 3.74 4.83
N TYR A 122 27.36 4.48 5.53
CA TYR A 122 26.22 5.15 4.93
C TYR A 122 26.66 6.44 4.22
N GLN A 123 26.26 6.58 2.96
CA GLN A 123 26.41 7.79 2.16
C GLN A 123 25.09 8.12 1.47
N HIS A 124 25.02 9.22 0.74
CA HIS A 124 23.86 9.55 -0.08
C HIS A 124 24.22 9.65 -1.57
N ILE A 125 23.21 9.50 -2.45
CA ILE A 125 23.41 9.55 -3.91
C ILE A 125 24.09 10.85 -4.36
N LEU A 126 23.68 12.00 -3.83
CA LEU A 126 24.22 13.29 -4.27
C LEU A 126 25.63 13.58 -3.75
N ASP A 127 26.14 12.81 -2.79
CA ASP A 127 27.54 12.94 -2.33
C ASP A 127 28.54 12.55 -3.43
N TYR A 128 28.09 11.77 -4.42
CA TYR A 128 28.87 11.38 -5.60
C TYR A 128 28.82 12.43 -6.72
N ALA A 129 27.96 13.45 -6.62
CA ALA A 129 27.90 14.53 -7.59
C ALA A 129 29.15 15.42 -7.45
N ARG A 130 29.75 15.81 -8.58
CA ARG A 130 30.96 16.66 -8.61
C ARG A 130 30.67 17.97 -9.34
N GLY A 131 30.24 18.97 -8.58
CA GLY A 131 29.83 20.27 -9.14
C GLY A 131 28.73 20.09 -10.19
N ASP A 132 28.89 20.73 -11.35
CA ASP A 132 27.91 20.69 -12.45
C ASP A 132 28.06 19.48 -13.38
N ARG A 133 28.93 18.53 -13.06
CA ARG A 133 29.11 17.33 -13.90
C ARG A 133 27.90 16.40 -13.75
N PRO A 134 27.29 15.94 -14.85
CA PRO A 134 26.20 14.97 -14.78
C PRO A 134 26.64 13.68 -14.07
N LEU A 135 25.86 13.26 -13.08
CA LEU A 135 26.01 11.98 -12.41
C LEU A 135 25.04 10.98 -13.03
N VAL A 136 25.57 9.90 -13.61
CA VAL A 136 24.77 8.82 -14.20
C VAL A 136 24.68 7.67 -13.21
N LEU A 137 23.47 7.22 -12.91
CA LEU A 137 23.20 6.11 -12.00
C LEU A 137 22.80 4.88 -12.80
N ASN A 138 23.36 3.72 -12.45
CA ASN A 138 23.01 2.43 -13.03
C ASN A 138 22.68 1.45 -11.90
N PHE A 139 21.41 1.11 -11.78
CA PHE A 139 20.92 0.17 -10.76
C PHE A 139 20.80 -1.23 -11.39
N GLY A 140 21.35 -2.23 -10.71
CA GLY A 140 21.27 -3.62 -11.15
C GLY A 140 21.81 -4.58 -10.09
N SER A 141 21.61 -5.88 -10.32
CA SER A 141 22.09 -6.97 -9.48
C SER A 141 22.58 -8.12 -10.35
N CYS A 142 23.55 -8.88 -9.86
CA CYS A 142 23.93 -10.15 -10.45
C CYS A 142 22.91 -11.21 -10.01
N THR A 143 21.90 -11.50 -10.83
CA THR A 143 21.07 -12.72 -10.70
C THR A 143 21.77 -13.90 -11.34
#